data_AF-A0A4R4ZM34-F1
#
_entry.id   AF-A0A4R4ZM34-F1
#
_cell.length_a   1.000
_cell.length_b   1.000
_cell.length_c   1.000
_cell.angle_alpha   90.00
_cell.angle_beta   90.00
_cell.angle_gamma   90.00
#
_symmetry.space_group_name_H-M   'P 1'
#
loop_
_entity.id
_entity.type
_entity.pdbx_description
1 polymer ?
#
loop_
_entity_poly.entity_id
_entity_poly.type
_entity_poly.pdbx_seq_one_letter_code
_entity_poly.pdbx_strand_id
1 'polypeptide(L)'
;GPAPGPDLGLWLGTYGPRTLALTGARADGWLPSHAYLPLDGLPAASARIDTAARQADRDPTRIRKVYNIAGTITDASSSSPFTGTPGQWADQLATAADAGINAFVYWPATDHDTQIARFAQEVVPATGKLLGTP
;
A
#
# COMPACT_ATOMS: atom_id res chain seq x y z
N GLY A 1 -9.00 33.08 4.14
CA GLY A 1 -7.63 32.50 4.06
C GLY A 1 -7.24 32.39 2.60
N PRO A 2 -5.95 32.11 2.29
CA PRO A 2 -5.51 31.88 0.91
C PRO A 2 -6.17 30.62 0.34
N ALA A 3 -6.32 30.57 -0.99
CA ALA A 3 -6.80 29.38 -1.68
C ALA A 3 -5.82 28.20 -1.48
N PRO A 4 -6.29 26.94 -1.54
CA PRO A 4 -5.41 25.78 -1.54
C PRO A 4 -4.35 25.88 -2.64
N GLY A 5 -3.13 25.46 -2.32
CA GLY A 5 -2.04 25.41 -3.29
C GLY A 5 -2.33 24.43 -4.44
N PRO A 6 -1.68 24.61 -5.60
CA PRO A 6 -1.88 23.76 -6.77
C PRO A 6 -1.54 22.28 -6.53
N ASP A 7 -0.75 21.98 -5.49
CA ASP A 7 -0.30 20.63 -5.16
C ASP A 7 -1.20 19.89 -4.15
N LEU A 8 -2.37 20.44 -3.81
CA LEU A 8 -3.32 19.75 -2.93
C LEU A 8 -3.94 18.55 -3.66
N GLY A 9 -3.46 17.34 -3.35
CA GLY A 9 -3.94 16.11 -3.97
C GLY A 9 -5.30 15.62 -3.44
N LEU A 10 -6.07 14.98 -4.32
CA LEU A 10 -7.31 14.27 -3.98
C LEU A 10 -7.01 12.79 -3.67
N TRP A 11 -7.35 12.32 -2.47
CA TRP A 11 -7.09 10.95 -2.02
C TRP A 11 -8.37 10.21 -1.69
N LEU A 12 -8.51 8.98 -2.20
CA LEU A 12 -9.73 8.18 -2.05
C LEU A 12 -9.45 6.80 -1.43
N GLY A 13 -10.26 6.41 -0.44
CA GLY A 13 -10.25 5.07 0.19
C GLY A 13 -11.35 4.17 -0.38
N THR A 14 -11.26 3.82 -1.66
CA THR A 14 -12.35 3.16 -2.41
C THR A 14 -12.06 1.69 -2.73
N TYR A 15 -13.11 0.88 -2.91
CA TYR A 15 -12.97 -0.58 -3.08
C TYR A 15 -13.77 -1.15 -4.27
N GLY A 16 -14.98 -0.63 -4.54
CA GLY A 16 -15.86 -1.18 -5.58
C GLY A 16 -15.40 -0.79 -7.00
N PRO A 17 -15.74 -1.57 -8.04
CA PRO A 17 -15.27 -1.33 -9.42
C PRO A 17 -15.52 0.09 -9.92
N ARG A 18 -16.72 0.63 -9.70
CA ARG A 18 -17.08 2.00 -10.11
C ARG A 18 -16.26 3.06 -9.37
N THR A 19 -16.05 2.88 -8.07
CA THR A 19 -15.30 3.83 -7.25
C THR A 19 -13.79 3.73 -7.49
N LEU A 20 -13.25 2.55 -7.81
CA LEU A 20 -11.86 2.38 -8.26
C LEU A 20 -11.62 3.05 -9.61
N ALA A 21 -12.58 2.96 -10.53
CA ALA A 21 -12.51 3.69 -11.79
C ALA A 21 -12.51 5.21 -11.57
N LEU A 22 -13.34 5.72 -10.64
CA LEU A 22 -13.31 7.13 -10.24
C LEU A 22 -11.94 7.55 -9.69
N THR A 23 -11.33 6.70 -8.85
CA THR A 23 -9.98 6.91 -8.31
C THR A 23 -8.95 7.04 -9.43
N GLY A 24 -8.92 6.12 -10.39
CA GLY A 24 -8.04 6.21 -11.55
C GLY A 24 -8.26 7.49 -12.38
N ALA A 25 -9.52 7.83 -12.62
CA ALA A 25 -9.85 8.96 -13.48
C ALA A 25 -9.58 10.33 -12.83
N ARG A 26 -9.64 10.46 -11.50
CA ARG A 26 -9.70 11.79 -10.84
C ARG A 26 -8.79 11.98 -9.63
N ALA A 27 -8.37 10.91 -8.95
CA ALA A 27 -7.63 11.02 -7.70
C ALA A 27 -6.11 11.00 -7.93
N ASP A 28 -5.37 11.61 -7.01
CA ASP A 28 -3.90 11.59 -6.94
C ASP A 28 -3.39 10.51 -5.98
N GLY A 29 -4.28 10.02 -5.11
CA GLY A 29 -3.96 8.95 -4.17
C GLY A 29 -5.10 7.96 -3.96
N TRP A 30 -4.72 6.73 -3.67
CA TRP A 30 -5.57 5.63 -3.27
C TRP A 30 -5.03 5.01 -1.98
N LEU A 31 -5.87 4.91 -0.93
CA LEU A 31 -5.45 4.41 0.38
C LEU A 31 -6.39 3.29 0.89
N PRO A 32 -6.30 2.08 0.32
CA PRO A 32 -7.05 0.93 0.81
C PRO A 32 -6.41 0.35 2.07
N SER A 33 -7.24 -0.18 2.97
CA SER A 33 -6.77 -0.96 4.12
C SER A 33 -6.82 -2.46 3.86
N HIS A 34 -5.80 -3.19 4.29
CA HIS A 34 -5.70 -4.66 4.14
C HIS A 34 -6.96 -5.39 4.61
N ALA A 35 -7.57 -4.96 5.72
CA ALA A 35 -8.78 -5.57 6.28
C ALA A 35 -9.99 -5.58 5.33
N TYR A 36 -10.04 -4.68 4.34
CA TYR A 36 -11.12 -4.59 3.35
C TYR A 36 -10.70 -5.00 1.94
N LEU A 37 -9.38 -5.06 1.69
CA LEU A 37 -8.81 -5.47 0.42
C LEU A 37 -7.54 -6.27 0.70
N PRO A 38 -7.66 -7.60 0.88
CA PRO A 38 -6.51 -8.46 1.10
C PRO A 38 -5.58 -8.51 -0.13
N LEU A 39 -4.40 -9.11 0.04
CA LEU A 39 -3.33 -9.11 -0.96
C LEU A 39 -3.76 -9.67 -2.32
N ASP A 40 -4.58 -10.72 -2.33
CA ASP A 40 -5.08 -11.38 -3.54
C ASP A 40 -6.01 -10.47 -4.38
N GLY A 41 -6.68 -9.50 -3.74
CA GLY A 41 -7.53 -8.52 -4.40
C GLY A 41 -6.78 -7.33 -5.00
N LEU A 42 -5.54 -7.06 -4.56
CA LEU A 42 -4.77 -5.89 -4.99
C LEU A 42 -4.53 -5.84 -6.51
N PRO A 43 -4.11 -6.92 -7.20
CA PRO A 43 -3.82 -6.85 -8.63
C PRO A 43 -5.03 -6.39 -9.45
N ALA A 44 -6.21 -6.95 -9.15
CA ALA A 44 -7.45 -6.60 -9.83
C ALA A 44 -7.93 -5.18 -9.50
N ALA A 45 -7.66 -4.67 -8.30
CA ALA A 45 -8.01 -3.31 -7.91
C ALA A 45 -7.08 -2.28 -8.59
N SER A 46 -5.76 -2.50 -8.52
CA SER A 46 -4.75 -1.67 -9.18
C SER A 46 -4.96 -1.59 -10.69
N ALA A 47 -5.24 -2.72 -11.36
CA ALA A 47 -5.47 -2.74 -12.79
C ALA A 47 -6.68 -1.89 -13.21
N ARG A 48 -7.75 -1.85 -12.40
CA ARG A 48 -8.93 -1.00 -12.65
C ARG A 48 -8.59 0.48 -12.53
N ILE A 49 -7.82 0.85 -11.51
CA ILE A 49 -7.32 2.23 -11.33
C ILE A 49 -6.48 2.62 -12.54
N ASP A 50 -5.53 1.78 -12.94
CA ASP A 50 -4.61 2.09 -14.05
C ASP A 50 -5.33 2.19 -15.39
N THR A 51 -6.32 1.32 -15.61
CA THR A 51 -7.15 1.37 -16.81
C THR A 51 -7.95 2.67 -16.87
N ALA A 52 -8.59 3.05 -15.76
CA ALA A 52 -9.38 4.27 -15.71
C ALA A 52 -8.52 5.55 -15.79
N ALA A 53 -7.30 5.52 -15.25
CA ALA A 53 -6.33 6.61 -15.41
C ALA A 53 -5.96 6.80 -16.88
N ARG A 54 -5.59 5.71 -17.58
CA ARG A 54 -5.28 5.78 -19.03
C ARG A 54 -6.48 6.24 -19.86
N GLN A 55 -7.69 5.77 -19.55
CA GLN A 55 -8.92 6.21 -20.23
C GLN A 55 -9.23 7.70 -20.02
N ALA A 56 -8.73 8.28 -18.93
CA ALA A 56 -8.84 9.70 -18.63
C ALA A 56 -7.61 10.51 -19.10
N ASP A 57 -6.74 9.93 -19.94
CA ASP A 57 -5.50 10.54 -20.45
C ASP A 57 -4.52 10.96 -19.33
N ARG A 58 -4.45 10.15 -18.26
CA ARG A 58 -3.54 10.33 -17.12
C ARG A 58 -2.50 9.21 -17.06
N ASP A 59 -1.30 9.56 -16.61
CA ASP A 59 -0.26 8.60 -16.28
C ASP A 59 -0.59 7.87 -14.96
N PRO A 60 -0.83 6.54 -14.98
CA PRO A 60 -1.15 5.80 -13.76
C PRO A 60 -0.03 5.82 -12.71
N THR A 61 1.22 6.02 -13.12
CA THR A 61 2.38 6.04 -12.21
C THR A 61 2.38 7.29 -11.31
N ARG A 62 1.61 8.32 -11.67
CA ARG A 62 1.41 9.52 -10.85
C ARG A 62 0.47 9.30 -9.67
N ILE A 63 -0.28 8.20 -9.66
CA ILE A 63 -1.21 7.88 -8.57
C ILE A 63 -0.46 7.21 -7.43
N ARG A 64 -0.47 7.81 -6.24
CA ARG A 64 0.08 7.22 -5.02
C ARG A 64 -0.87 6.15 -4.51
N LYS A 65 -0.48 4.88 -4.60
CA LYS A 65 -1.26 3.73 -4.15
C LYS A 65 -0.65 3.24 -2.85
N VAL A 66 -1.23 3.70 -1.74
CA VAL A 66 -0.69 3.54 -0.40
C VAL A 66 -1.45 2.45 0.34
N TYR A 67 -0.80 1.34 0.69
CA TYR A 67 -1.48 0.25 1.38
C TYR A 67 -1.43 0.44 2.89
N ASN A 68 -2.61 0.52 3.51
CA ASN A 68 -2.75 0.68 4.95
C ASN A 68 -2.77 -0.70 5.63
N ILE A 69 -1.73 -0.97 6.41
CA ILE A 69 -1.47 -2.28 7.02
C ILE A 69 -1.31 -2.13 8.53
N ALA A 70 -1.83 -3.09 9.27
CA ALA A 70 -1.71 -3.17 10.72
C ALA A 70 -1.31 -4.58 11.12
N GLY A 71 -0.45 -4.69 12.14
CA GLY A 71 0.01 -6.00 12.59
C GLY A 71 1.22 -5.97 13.52
N THR A 72 1.77 -7.16 13.77
CA THR A 72 2.87 -7.37 14.73
C THR A 72 3.99 -8.18 14.09
N ILE A 73 5.20 -7.66 14.15
CA ILE A 73 6.44 -8.34 13.80
C ILE A 73 6.88 -9.16 15.02
N THR A 74 7.03 -10.46 14.81
CA THR A 74 7.36 -11.47 15.83
C THR A 74 8.55 -12.30 15.38
N ASP A 75 9.17 -13.06 16.30
CA ASP A 75 10.32 -13.92 15.93
C ASP A 75 9.87 -15.29 15.42
N ALA A 76 8.63 -15.69 15.74
CA ALA A 76 8.02 -16.91 15.24
C ALA A 76 7.22 -16.64 13.96
N SER A 77 7.20 -17.63 13.07
CA SER A 77 6.33 -17.59 11.89
C SER A 77 4.86 -17.70 12.28
N SER A 78 3.99 -17.07 11.49
CA SER A 78 2.54 -17.15 11.66
C SER A 78 1.83 -17.32 10.32
N SER A 79 0.63 -17.89 10.35
CA SER A 79 -0.27 -17.99 9.19
C SER A 79 -1.19 -16.77 9.04
N SER A 80 -1.22 -15.87 10.03
CA SER A 80 -2.03 -14.66 9.99
C SER A 80 -1.33 -13.57 9.17
N PRO A 81 -2.03 -12.91 8.22
CA PRO A 81 -1.44 -11.81 7.45
C PRO A 81 -0.91 -10.71 8.37
N PHE A 82 0.23 -10.12 7.98
CA PHE A 82 0.93 -9.09 8.76
C PHE A 82 1.14 -9.45 10.23
N THR A 83 1.29 -10.74 10.53
CA THR A 83 1.80 -11.25 11.81
C THR A 83 2.86 -12.28 11.49
N GLY A 84 4.03 -12.19 12.11
CA GLY A 84 5.11 -13.14 11.84
C GLY A 84 6.47 -12.49 11.71
N THR A 85 7.40 -13.23 11.12
CA THR A 85 8.80 -12.81 11.00
C THR A 85 8.98 -11.60 10.08
N PRO A 86 10.09 -10.84 10.21
CA PRO A 86 10.42 -9.78 9.26
C PRO A 86 10.46 -10.26 7.81
N GLY A 87 10.90 -11.50 7.56
CA GLY A 87 10.88 -12.11 6.24
C GLY A 87 9.46 -12.29 5.70
N GLN A 88 8.54 -12.82 6.50
CA GLN A 88 7.13 -12.95 6.10
C GLN A 88 6.47 -11.59 5.83
N TRP A 89 6.83 -10.57 6.62
CA TRP A 89 6.41 -9.20 6.35
C TRP A 89 6.97 -8.70 5.01
N ALA A 90 8.27 -8.90 4.76
CA ALA A 90 8.91 -8.46 3.54
C ALA A 90 8.31 -9.10 2.29
N ASP A 91 8.02 -10.41 2.32
CA ASP A 91 7.35 -11.14 1.24
C ASP A 91 5.96 -10.58 0.93
N GLN A 92 5.19 -10.24 1.98
CA GLN A 92 3.86 -9.64 1.83
C GLN A 92 3.93 -8.21 1.25
N LEU A 93 4.91 -7.40 1.66
CA LEU A 93 5.13 -6.07 1.09
C LEU A 93 5.58 -6.15 -0.37
N ALA A 94 6.47 -7.09 -0.72
CA ALA A 94 6.88 -7.33 -2.09
C ALA A 94 5.69 -7.76 -2.97
N THR A 95 4.87 -8.69 -2.47
CA THR A 95 3.63 -9.11 -3.15
C THR A 95 2.69 -7.93 -3.43
N ALA A 96 2.51 -7.04 -2.45
CA ALA A 96 1.72 -5.83 -2.63
C ALA A 96 2.34 -4.88 -3.67
N ALA A 97 3.67 -4.73 -3.66
CA ALA A 97 4.41 -3.90 -4.62
C ALA A 97 4.26 -4.43 -6.05
N ASP A 98 4.38 -5.74 -6.26
CA ASP A 98 4.13 -6.40 -7.55
C ASP A 98 2.68 -6.20 -8.02
N ALA A 99 1.74 -6.11 -7.09
CA ALA A 99 0.34 -5.76 -7.36
C ALA A 99 0.12 -4.26 -7.64
N GLY A 100 1.18 -3.45 -7.71
CA GLY A 100 1.16 -2.04 -8.07
C GLY A 100 1.01 -1.07 -6.90
N ILE A 101 1.09 -1.53 -5.64
CA ILE A 101 1.25 -0.64 -4.48
C ILE A 101 2.62 0.01 -4.54
N ASN A 102 2.71 1.30 -4.19
CA ASN A 102 3.98 2.05 -4.26
C ASN A 102 4.35 2.77 -2.96
N ALA A 103 3.53 2.62 -1.91
CA ALA A 103 3.84 3.09 -0.57
C ALA A 103 3.02 2.32 0.46
N PHE A 104 3.44 2.40 1.72
CA PHE A 104 2.80 1.69 2.83
C PHE A 104 2.60 2.64 4.01
N VAL A 105 1.48 2.49 4.71
CA VAL A 105 1.29 3.05 6.05
C VAL A 105 1.19 1.88 7.01
N TYR A 106 2.13 1.81 7.95
CA TYR A 106 2.19 0.76 8.96
C TYR A 106 1.65 1.25 10.30
N TRP A 107 0.76 0.46 10.89
CA TRP A 107 0.26 0.63 12.25
C TRP A 107 0.66 -0.58 13.12
N PRO A 108 1.59 -0.41 14.07
CA PRO A 108 1.85 -1.43 15.09
C PRO A 108 0.57 -1.77 15.86
N ALA A 109 0.27 -3.05 16.02
CA ALA A 109 -0.87 -3.47 16.83
C ALA A 109 -0.58 -3.41 18.34
N THR A 110 0.70 -3.52 18.71
CA THR A 110 1.20 -3.48 20.10
C THR A 110 2.61 -2.88 20.11
N ASP A 111 3.14 -2.54 21.30
CA ASP A 111 4.54 -2.14 21.52
C ASP A 111 5.13 -1.24 20.42
N HIS A 112 4.53 -0.06 20.25
CA HIS A 112 4.72 0.76 19.05
C HIS A 112 6.18 1.12 18.80
N ASP A 113 6.95 1.47 19.83
CA ASP A 113 8.34 1.90 19.68
C ASP A 113 9.21 0.75 19.16
N THR A 114 9.11 -0.43 19.77
CA THR A 114 9.82 -1.63 19.32
C THR A 114 9.40 -1.98 17.89
N GLN A 115 8.10 -2.03 17.62
CA GLN A 115 7.57 -2.43 16.32
C GLN A 115 7.96 -1.47 15.19
N ILE A 116 7.97 -0.16 15.43
CA ILE A 116 8.48 0.83 14.46
C ILE A 116 9.96 0.60 14.19
N ALA A 117 10.76 0.37 15.23
CA ALA A 117 12.18 0.08 15.07
C ALA A 117 12.41 -1.20 14.24
N ARG A 118 11.69 -2.28 14.54
CA ARG A 118 11.76 -3.54 13.78
C ARG A 118 11.32 -3.36 12.33
N PHE A 119 10.22 -2.63 12.08
CA PHE A 119 9.75 -2.37 10.72
C PHE A 119 10.82 -1.62 9.91
N ALA A 120 11.40 -0.55 10.47
CA ALA A 120 12.41 0.25 9.79
C ALA A 120 13.75 -0.48 9.60
N GLN A 121 14.18 -1.29 10.57
CA GLN A 121 15.53 -1.90 10.58
C GLN A 121 15.58 -3.31 10.00
N GLU A 122 14.48 -4.07 10.08
CA GLU A 122 14.44 -5.47 9.65
C GLU A 122 13.56 -5.64 8.39
N VAL A 123 12.35 -5.07 8.38
CA VAL A 123 11.38 -5.30 7.30
C VAL A 123 11.73 -4.48 6.06
N VAL A 124 11.88 -3.16 6.17
CA VAL A 124 12.16 -2.28 5.01
C VAL A 124 13.40 -2.73 4.22
N PRO A 125 14.55 -3.04 4.84
CA PRO A 125 15.72 -3.54 4.11
C PRO A 125 15.50 -4.92 3.49
N ALA A 126 14.76 -5.81 4.16
CA ALA A 126 14.42 -7.11 3.61
C ALA A 126 13.53 -6.99 2.36
N THR A 127 12.54 -6.09 2.39
CA THR A 127 11.71 -5.78 1.21
C THR A 127 12.54 -5.17 0.08
N GLY A 128 13.45 -4.24 0.38
CA GLY A 128 14.35 -3.65 -0.61
C GLY A 128 15.15 -4.71 -1.37
N LYS A 129 15.73 -5.67 -0.65
CA LYS A 129 16.46 -6.81 -1.24
C LYS A 129 15.60 -7.65 -2.18
N LEU A 130 14.34 -7.93 -1.81
CA LEU A 130 13.41 -8.69 -2.66
C LEU A 130 13.05 -7.92 -3.94
N LEU A 131 12.93 -6.60 -3.86
CA LEU A 131 12.59 -5.73 -4.99
C LEU A 131 13.80 -5.30 -5.82
N GLY A 132 15.01 -5.74 -5.48
CA GLY A 132 16.24 -5.28 -6.13
C GLY A 132 16.52 -3.78 -5.94
N THR A 133 15.95 -3.17 -4.90
CA THR A 133 16.21 -1.78 -4.51
C THR A 133 17.39 -1.76 -3.53
N PRO A 134 18.40 -0.89 -3.72
CA PRO A 134 19.56 -0.81 -2.83
C PRO A 134 19.20 -0.39 -1.39
#